data_AF-A0A140K2U0-F1
#
_entry.id   AF-A0A140K2U0-F1
#
_cell.length_a   1.000
_cell.length_b   1.000
_cell.length_c   1.000
_cell.angle_alpha   90.00
_cell.angle_beta   90.00
_cell.angle_gamma   90.00
#
_symmetry.space_group_name_H-M   'P 1'
#
loop_
_entity.id
_entity.type
_entity.pdbx_description
1 polymer ?
#
loop_
_entity_poly.entity_id
_entity_poly.type
_entity_poly.pdbx_seq_one_letter_code
_entity_poly.pdbx_strand_id
1 'polypeptide(L)'
;MWLTILNKILIMSSAQMLEGIELIDCAKANAKQGIKVAAKQCGYGDDLNLFKNNLIKSCQGIGVDIKELEDLITDQQLAKEQQKIEISPETPTEL
;
A
#
# COMPACT_ATOMS: atom_id res chain seq x y z
N MET A 1 -9.71 -28.32 -24.12
CA MET A 1 -8.70 -27.27 -23.87
C MET A 1 -9.30 -25.87 -24.04
N TRP A 2 -10.50 -25.58 -23.52
CA TRP A 2 -11.18 -24.27 -23.71
C TRP A 2 -12.04 -23.90 -22.50
N LEU A 3 -11.58 -24.17 -21.26
CA LEU A 3 -12.35 -23.81 -20.05
C LEU A 3 -11.48 -23.33 -18.86
N THR A 4 -10.28 -22.79 -19.10
CA THR A 4 -9.37 -22.33 -18.02
C THR A 4 -9.08 -20.84 -18.04
N ILE A 5 -9.66 -20.07 -18.98
CA ILE A 5 -9.38 -18.64 -19.11
C ILE A 5 -10.50 -17.79 -18.49
N LEU A 6 -11.72 -18.33 -18.33
CA LEU A 6 -12.87 -17.51 -17.92
C LEU A 6 -12.97 -17.21 -16.42
N ASN A 7 -12.17 -17.85 -15.55
CA ASN A 7 -12.25 -17.65 -14.10
C ASN A 7 -10.94 -17.17 -13.44
N LYS A 8 -9.96 -16.72 -14.22
CA LYS A 8 -8.73 -16.08 -13.69
C LYS A 8 -8.85 -14.55 -13.63
N ILE A 9 -9.97 -13.98 -14.08
CA ILE A 9 -10.16 -12.54 -14.30
C ILE A 9 -11.19 -11.90 -13.35
N LEU A 10 -11.90 -12.67 -12.52
CA LEU A 10 -12.81 -12.11 -11.50
C LEU A 10 -12.12 -11.78 -10.17
N ILE A 11 -10.78 -11.85 -10.09
CA ILE A 11 -10.01 -11.30 -8.94
C ILE A 11 -9.54 -9.87 -9.24
N MET A 12 -10.30 -9.11 -10.03
CA MET A 12 -10.24 -7.67 -9.93
C MET A 12 -11.36 -7.33 -8.96
N SER A 13 -11.01 -7.19 -7.67
CA SER A 13 -11.93 -6.60 -6.68
C SER A 13 -12.65 -5.47 -7.37
N SER A 14 -13.98 -5.50 -7.35
CA SER A 14 -14.81 -4.30 -7.52
C SER A 14 -14.00 -3.12 -6.97
N ALA A 15 -13.65 -2.15 -7.83
CA ALA A 15 -12.79 -1.01 -7.49
C ALA A 15 -13.55 -0.09 -6.51
N GLN A 16 -13.87 -0.64 -5.36
CA GLN A 16 -14.50 0.03 -4.26
C GLN A 16 -13.39 0.78 -3.55
N MET A 17 -13.63 2.06 -3.32
CA MET A 17 -12.74 2.89 -2.53
C MET A 17 -12.57 2.25 -1.15
N LEU A 18 -11.33 2.05 -0.75
CA LEU A 18 -11.02 1.58 0.60
C LEU A 18 -11.34 2.69 1.60
N GLU A 19 -11.79 2.30 2.79
CA GLU A 19 -12.09 3.22 3.88
C GLU A 19 -11.52 2.71 5.20
N GLY A 20 -11.43 3.57 6.22
CA GLY A 20 -10.99 3.17 7.56
C GLY A 20 -9.58 2.58 7.57
N ILE A 21 -9.39 1.47 8.32
CA ILE A 21 -8.08 0.84 8.50
C ILE A 21 -7.50 0.33 7.17
N GLU A 22 -8.33 -0.22 6.28
CA GLU A 22 -7.88 -0.73 4.99
C GLU A 22 -7.30 0.38 4.11
N LEU A 23 -7.89 1.58 4.17
CA LEU A 23 -7.35 2.76 3.49
C LEU A 23 -6.00 3.17 4.08
N ILE A 24 -5.86 3.17 5.41
CA ILE A 24 -4.62 3.56 6.10
C ILE A 24 -3.49 2.59 5.73
N ASP A 25 -3.75 1.28 5.78
CA ASP A 25 -2.75 0.26 5.45
C ASP A 25 -2.35 0.31 3.97
N CYS A 26 -3.33 0.49 3.08
CA CYS A 26 -3.07 0.69 1.65
C CYS A 26 -2.23 1.94 1.39
N ALA A 27 -2.58 3.07 2.02
CA ALA A 27 -1.84 4.32 1.87
C ALA A 27 -0.40 4.15 2.36
N LYS A 28 -0.19 3.56 3.54
CA LYS A 28 1.15 3.29 4.10
C LYS A 28 1.99 2.40 3.19
N ALA A 29 1.40 1.35 2.61
CA ALA A 29 2.10 0.44 1.70
C ALA A 29 2.57 1.14 0.40
N ASN A 30 1.89 2.21 0.00
CA ASN A 30 2.16 2.92 -1.25
C ASN A 30 2.75 4.32 -1.05
N ALA A 31 2.95 4.78 0.18
CA ALA A 31 3.34 6.16 0.50
C ALA A 31 4.63 6.60 -0.22
N LYS A 32 5.64 5.72 -0.29
CA LYS A 32 6.92 5.99 -0.98
C LYS A 32 6.82 6.08 -2.50
N GLN A 33 5.76 5.51 -3.08
CA GLN A 33 5.48 5.60 -4.52
C GLN A 33 4.78 6.93 -4.87
N GLY A 34 4.40 7.70 -3.85
CA GLY A 34 3.74 8.99 -3.98
C GLY A 34 2.23 8.88 -4.10
N ILE A 35 1.59 10.02 -3.87
CA ILE A 35 0.14 10.12 -3.71
C ILE A 35 -0.68 9.62 -4.90
N LYS A 36 -0.20 9.82 -6.13
CA LYS A 36 -0.92 9.38 -7.34
C LYS A 36 -1.02 7.85 -7.41
N VAL A 37 0.07 7.16 -7.04
CA VAL A 37 0.09 5.71 -7.04
C VAL A 37 -0.76 5.17 -5.89
N ALA A 38 -0.62 5.75 -4.69
CA ALA A 38 -1.43 5.38 -3.54
C ALA A 38 -2.93 5.51 -3.81
N ALA A 39 -3.39 6.64 -4.35
CA ALA A 39 -4.81 6.85 -4.66
C ALA A 39 -5.36 5.79 -5.64
N LYS A 40 -4.60 5.45 -6.70
CA LYS A 40 -5.00 4.42 -7.65
C LYS A 40 -5.11 3.05 -7.01
N GLN A 41 -4.11 2.66 -6.23
CA GLN A 41 -4.08 1.35 -5.58
C GLN A 41 -5.15 1.22 -4.48
N CYS A 42 -5.55 2.33 -3.84
CA CYS A 42 -6.59 2.32 -2.82
C CYS A 42 -8.02 2.52 -3.38
N GLY A 43 -8.19 2.49 -4.71
CA GLY A 43 -9.51 2.53 -5.36
C GLY A 43 -10.05 3.92 -5.71
N TYR A 44 -9.26 4.99 -5.52
CA TYR A 44 -9.67 6.39 -5.79
C TYR A 44 -9.35 6.86 -7.21
N GLY A 45 -8.56 6.08 -7.97
CA GLY A 45 -8.16 6.46 -9.32
C GLY A 45 -7.37 7.77 -9.32
N ASP A 46 -7.85 8.77 -10.05
CA ASP A 46 -7.23 10.09 -10.15
C ASP A 46 -7.85 11.14 -9.19
N ASP A 47 -8.83 10.77 -8.36
CA ASP A 47 -9.42 11.68 -7.37
C ASP A 47 -8.56 11.78 -6.08
N LEU A 48 -7.47 12.52 -6.20
CA LEU A 48 -6.52 12.72 -5.11
C LEU A 48 -7.11 13.49 -3.93
N ASN A 49 -8.08 14.38 -4.18
CA ASN A 49 -8.70 15.17 -3.13
C ASN A 49 -9.59 14.29 -2.26
N LEU A 50 -10.40 13.43 -2.89
CA LEU A 50 -11.23 12.47 -2.18
C LEU A 50 -10.38 11.45 -1.41
N PHE A 51 -9.29 10.97 -2.02
CA PHE A 51 -8.31 10.11 -1.35
C PHE A 51 -7.75 10.76 -0.08
N LYS A 52 -7.22 11.99 -0.18
CA LYS A 52 -6.67 12.73 0.98
C LYS A 52 -7.71 12.91 2.08
N ASN A 53 -8.90 13.35 1.71
CA ASN A 53 -9.97 13.63 2.68
C ASN A 53 -10.37 12.37 3.45
N ASN A 54 -10.54 11.24 2.76
CA ASN A 54 -10.89 9.97 3.42
C ASN A 54 -9.71 9.40 4.21
N LEU A 55 -8.47 9.60 3.75
CA LEU A 55 -7.28 9.17 4.46
C LEU A 55 -7.14 9.91 5.81
N ILE A 56 -7.26 11.24 5.78
CA ILE A 56 -7.23 12.07 7.00
C ILE A 56 -8.35 11.65 7.96
N LYS A 57 -9.58 11.51 7.46
CA LYS A 57 -10.72 11.06 8.29
C LYS A 57 -10.48 9.68 8.89
N SER A 58 -9.89 8.75 8.13
CA SER A 58 -9.61 7.41 8.61
C SER A 58 -8.56 7.40 9.71
N CYS A 59 -7.47 8.17 9.55
CA CYS A 59 -6.46 8.36 10.59
C CYS A 59 -7.06 9.01 11.84
N GLN A 60 -7.88 10.05 11.68
CA GLN A 60 -8.57 10.69 12.80
C GLN A 60 -9.52 9.74 13.53
N GLY A 61 -10.17 8.84 12.79
CA GLY A 61 -11.03 7.78 13.35
C GLY A 61 -10.32 6.83 14.30
N ILE A 62 -8.98 6.74 14.22
CA ILE A 62 -8.15 5.95 15.16
C ILE A 62 -7.32 6.81 16.12
N GLY A 63 -7.59 8.12 16.19
CA GLY A 63 -6.88 9.04 17.09
C GLY A 63 -5.51 9.48 16.60
N VAL A 64 -5.23 9.38 15.29
CA VAL A 64 -4.00 9.85 14.67
C VAL A 64 -4.30 11.05 13.77
N ASP A 65 -3.61 12.17 13.97
CA ASP A 65 -3.73 13.34 13.11
C ASP A 65 -2.57 13.38 12.10
N ILE A 66 -2.90 13.55 10.83
CA ILE A 66 -1.95 13.68 9.72
C ILE A 66 -2.39 14.84 8.82
N LYS A 67 -1.43 15.49 8.16
CA LYS A 67 -1.68 16.55 7.17
C LYS A 67 -1.59 16.01 5.75
N GLU A 68 -0.68 15.07 5.52
CA GLU A 68 -0.41 14.52 4.21
C GLU A 68 0.01 13.04 4.26
N LEU A 69 0.15 12.43 3.07
CA LEU A 69 0.46 11.00 2.94
C LEU A 69 1.85 10.69 3.52
N GLU A 70 2.77 11.63 3.40
CA GLU A 70 4.15 11.53 3.83
C GLU A 70 4.28 11.40 5.35
N ASP A 71 3.33 11.95 6.12
CA ASP A 71 3.26 11.81 7.59
C ASP A 71 3.07 10.35 8.03
N LEU A 72 2.57 9.48 7.13
CA LEU A 72 2.42 8.05 7.40
C LEU A 72 3.71 7.26 7.20
N ILE A 73 4.74 7.87 6.58
CA ILE A 73 6.06 7.25 6.37
C ILE A 73 6.84 7.34 7.68
N THR A 74 6.96 6.21 8.37
CA THR A 74 7.79 6.12 9.58
C THR A 74 9.22 5.71 9.23
N ASP A 75 10.20 6.11 10.05
CA ASP A 75 11.59 5.64 9.93
C ASP A 75 11.70 4.10 9.96
N GLN A 76 10.75 3.42 10.62
CA GLN A 76 10.67 1.96 10.59
C GLN A 76 10.36 1.39 9.20
N GLN A 77 9.53 2.06 8.39
CA GLN A 77 9.31 1.64 7.00
C GLN A 77 10.56 1.85 6.15
N LEU A 78 11.39 2.85 6.46
CA LEU A 78 12.69 3.05 5.79
C LEU A 78 13.68 1.94 6.16
N ALA A 79 13.80 1.63 7.45
CA ALA A 79 14.68 0.57 7.94
C ALA A 79 14.28 -0.83 7.45
N LYS A 80 12.98 -1.14 7.34
CA LYS A 80 12.49 -2.45 6.88
C LYS A 80 12.79 -2.71 5.40
N GLU A 81 12.86 -1.66 4.58
CA GLU A 81 13.33 -1.77 3.18
C GLU A 81 14.84 -1.98 3.11
N GLN A 82 15.61 -1.28 3.94
CA GLN A 82 17.07 -1.46 4.01
C GLN A 82 17.45 -2.87 4.48
N GLN A 83 16.72 -3.43 5.46
CA GLN A 83 16.92 -4.79 5.96
C GLN A 83 16.40 -5.89 5.01
N LYS A 84 15.60 -5.55 3.97
CA LYS A 84 15.19 -6.53 2.95
C LYS A 84 16.35 -6.94 2.03
N ILE A 85 17.49 -6.24 2.15
CA ILE A 85 18.76 -6.52 1.47
C ILE A 85 19.77 -7.08 2.49
N GLU A 86 19.36 -7.93 3.42
CA GLU A 86 20.37 -8.70 4.15
C GLU A 86 19.84 -10.08 4.55
N ILE A 87 20.73 -11.07 4.35
CA ILE A 87 20.76 -12.50 4.67
C ILE A 87 20.07 -13.48 3.70
N SER A 88 20.77 -14.52 3.19
CA SER A 88 21.92 -15.24 3.78
C SER A 88 23.11 -15.43 2.82
N PRO A 89 24.37 -15.43 3.32
CA PRO A 89 25.51 -16.01 2.60
C PRO A 89 25.32 -17.52 2.48
N GLU A 90 25.42 -18.05 1.28
CA GLU A 90 25.66 -19.48 1.05
C GLU A 90 27.17 -19.76 1.15
N THR A 91 27.47 -20.74 1.98
CA THR A 91 28.74 -21.05 2.65
C THR A 91 29.85 -21.48 1.67
N PRO A 92 31.15 -21.18 1.89
CA PRO A 92 32.21 -21.83 1.15
C PRO A 92 32.27 -23.30 1.56
N THR A 93 31.88 -24.20 0.67
CA THR A 93 32.24 -25.62 0.80
C THR A 93 33.45 -25.85 -0.09
N GLU A 94 34.64 -25.85 0.54
CA GLU A 94 35.82 -26.52 0.00
C GLU A 94 35.54 -28.01 -0.11
N LEU A 95 35.79 -28.57 -1.30
CA LEU A 95 36.12 -29.98 -1.51
C LEU A 95 37.24 -30.07 -2.55
#